data_AF-A0A8I1MS56-F1
#
_entry.id   AF-A0A8I1MS56-F1
#
_cell.length_a   1.000
_cell.length_b   1.000
_cell.length_c   1.000
_cell.angle_alpha   90.00
_cell.angle_beta   90.00
_cell.angle_gamma   90.00
#
_symmetry.space_group_name_H-M   'P 1'
#
loop_
_entity.id
_entity.type
_entity.pdbx_description
1 polymer ?
#
loop_
_entity_poly.entity_id
_entity_poly.type
_entity_poly.pdbx_seq_one_letter_code
_entity_poly.pdbx_strand_id
1 'polypeptide(L)'
;MLLPDPIRNTSHVRPSPGGREAGFSLVEACMAIGLVAFCLVALLGLFQIGLSQERQAVDQVRATHILAAVSDEFRGLGRLPDGSSSTQTRGVRYKLQLPSSGASVLQPSASLKVDEQGEIATANEAYVIHYWITPPSVTQGIYAPYKLRVIVAWPGSASIKGAVESPELKNIRGYVETTLEFNRG
;
A
#
# COMPACT_ATOMS: atom_id res chain seq x y z
N MET A 1 47.55 -78.10 57.92
CA MET A 1 47.88 -76.72 57.54
C MET A 1 47.88 -76.67 56.02
N LEU A 2 46.71 -76.44 55.43
CA LEU A 2 46.47 -76.35 53.99
C LEU A 2 45.43 -75.25 53.80
N LEU A 3 45.83 -74.21 53.06
CA LEU A 3 44.97 -73.14 52.57
C LEU A 3 43.95 -73.73 51.57
N PRO A 4 42.75 -73.16 51.46
CA PRO A 4 42.48 -72.40 50.22
C PRO A 4 41.59 -71.17 50.42
N ASP A 5 42.00 -70.06 49.80
CA ASP A 5 41.08 -68.98 49.38
C ASP A 5 40.38 -69.39 48.08
N PRO A 6 39.14 -68.93 47.85
CA PRO A 6 38.73 -68.61 46.50
C PRO A 6 38.16 -67.19 46.35
N ILE A 7 38.93 -66.39 45.62
CA ILE A 7 38.52 -65.49 44.54
C ILE A 7 37.48 -64.41 44.90
N ARG A 8 37.99 -63.28 45.41
CA ARG A 8 37.31 -61.99 45.30
C ARG A 8 37.54 -61.43 43.90
N ASN A 9 36.55 -61.60 43.02
CA ASN A 9 36.52 -61.01 41.68
C ASN A 9 36.46 -59.48 41.78
N THR A 10 37.60 -58.80 41.64
CA THR A 10 37.66 -57.36 41.45
C THR A 10 37.37 -57.06 39.99
N SER A 11 36.12 -56.69 39.69
CA SER A 11 35.76 -56.10 38.41
C SER A 11 36.53 -54.80 38.23
N HIS A 12 37.64 -54.87 37.48
CA HIS A 12 38.44 -53.73 37.11
C HIS A 12 37.67 -52.90 36.07
N VAL A 13 36.83 -51.97 36.55
CA VAL A 13 36.25 -50.92 35.71
C VAL A 13 37.42 -50.06 35.20
N ARG A 14 37.83 -50.26 33.94
CA ARG A 14 38.76 -49.33 33.30
C ARG A 14 38.02 -48.02 33.07
N PRO A 15 38.47 -46.88 33.62
CA PRO A 15 38.01 -45.59 33.12
C PRO A 15 38.46 -45.49 31.66
N SER A 16 37.51 -45.33 30.75
CA SER A 16 37.81 -44.96 29.36
C SER A 16 38.60 -43.64 29.39
N PRO A 17 39.84 -43.61 28.86
CA PRO A 17 40.63 -42.40 28.88
C PRO A 17 40.01 -41.38 27.92
N GLY A 18 39.50 -40.30 28.50
CA GLY A 18 39.33 -39.00 27.85
C GLY A 18 38.50 -39.03 26.59
N GLY A 19 37.20 -38.81 26.73
CA GLY A 19 36.47 -38.08 25.69
C GLY A 19 37.21 -36.76 25.50
N ARG A 20 38.05 -36.69 24.46
CA ARG A 20 38.72 -35.46 24.06
C ARG A 20 37.60 -34.49 23.72
N GLU A 21 37.45 -33.45 24.53
CA GLU A 21 36.60 -32.32 24.17
C GLU A 21 37.14 -31.80 22.83
N ALA A 22 36.41 -32.11 21.75
CA ALA A 22 36.78 -31.76 20.41
C ALA A 22 36.61 -30.24 20.27
N GLY A 23 37.69 -29.49 20.48
CA GLY A 23 37.73 -28.07 20.18
C GLY A 23 37.54 -27.84 18.68
N PHE A 24 36.76 -26.83 18.32
CA PHE A 24 36.62 -26.39 16.94
C PHE A 24 37.97 -25.99 16.34
N SER A 25 38.22 -26.36 15.09
CA SER A 25 39.41 -25.90 14.40
C SER A 25 39.35 -24.39 14.16
N LEU A 26 40.48 -23.69 14.25
CA LEU A 26 40.55 -22.24 14.04
C LEU A 26 40.02 -21.82 12.64
N VAL A 27 40.25 -22.66 11.62
CA VAL A 27 39.73 -22.42 10.27
C VAL A 27 38.21 -22.52 10.21
N GLU A 28 37.62 -23.44 10.97
CA GLU A 28 36.17 -23.64 11.04
C GLU A 28 35.50 -22.44 11.74
N ALA A 29 36.07 -21.98 12.86
CA ALA A 29 35.61 -20.78 13.53
C ALA A 29 35.72 -19.52 12.65
N CYS A 30 36.83 -19.38 11.90
CA CYS A 30 37.02 -18.25 10.99
C CYS A 30 36.02 -18.27 9.82
N MET A 31 35.76 -19.44 9.22
CA MET A 31 34.73 -19.57 8.17
C MET A 31 33.32 -19.28 8.72
N ALA A 32 33.00 -19.78 9.92
CA ALA A 32 31.72 -19.53 10.55
C ALA A 32 31.48 -18.03 10.81
N ILE A 33 32.48 -17.32 11.34
CA ILE A 33 32.39 -15.87 11.58
C ILE A 33 32.23 -15.11 10.25
N GLY A 34 32.98 -15.48 9.21
CA GLY A 34 32.86 -14.86 7.89
C GLY A 34 31.47 -15.04 7.26
N LEU A 35 30.91 -16.25 7.35
CA LEU A 35 29.58 -16.56 6.85
C LEU A 35 28.49 -15.82 7.64
N VAL A 36 28.59 -15.80 8.97
CA VAL A 36 27.64 -15.08 9.84
C VAL A 36 27.68 -13.57 9.56
N ALA A 37 28.87 -12.99 9.44
CA ALA A 37 29.01 -11.57 9.10
C ALA A 37 28.37 -11.25 7.74
N PHE A 38 28.61 -12.09 6.73
CA PHE A 38 27.98 -11.95 5.41
C PHE A 38 26.45 -12.03 5.48
N CYS A 39 25.90 -13.01 6.19
CA CYS A 39 24.45 -13.16 6.38
C CYS A 39 23.84 -11.96 7.11
N LEU A 40 24.49 -11.42 8.14
CA LEU A 40 24.01 -10.24 8.87
C LEU A 40 23.93 -9.01 7.95
N VAL A 41 24.93 -8.81 7.09
CA VAL A 41 24.90 -7.71 6.10
C VAL A 41 23.72 -7.87 5.13
N ALA A 42 23.48 -9.09 4.65
CA ALA A 42 22.34 -9.38 3.77
C ALA A 42 20.99 -9.10 4.45
N LEU A 43 20.83 -9.51 5.73
CA LEU A 43 19.61 -9.26 6.51
C LEU A 43 19.36 -7.76 6.75
N LEU A 44 20.41 -6.99 7.03
CA LEU A 44 20.28 -5.54 7.19
C LEU A 44 19.82 -4.85 5.89
N GLY A 45 20.31 -5.32 4.74
CA GLY A 45 19.85 -4.85 3.43
C GLY A 45 18.37 -5.17 3.19
N LEU A 46 17.97 -6.42 3.45
CA LEU A 46 16.58 -6.88 3.31
C LEU A 46 15.63 -6.11 4.24
N PHE A 47 16.07 -5.78 5.46
CA PHE A 47 15.27 -5.04 6.42
C PHE A 47 14.87 -3.65 5.92
N GLN A 48 15.80 -2.90 5.33
CA GLN A 48 15.50 -1.57 4.77
C GLN A 48 14.53 -1.64 3.58
N ILE A 49 14.66 -2.69 2.76
CA ILE A 49 13.75 -2.95 1.64
C ILE A 49 12.34 -3.24 2.17
N GLY A 50 12.23 -4.11 3.19
CA GLY A 50 10.95 -4.43 3.82
C GLY A 50 10.24 -3.20 4.40
N LEU A 51 10.97 -2.33 5.11
CA LEU A 51 10.39 -1.08 5.65
C LEU A 51 9.88 -0.14 4.55
N SER A 52 10.57 -0.09 3.41
CA SER A 52 10.19 0.76 2.29
C SER A 52 8.93 0.23 1.59
N GLN A 53 8.84 -1.10 1.43
CA GLN A 53 7.67 -1.76 0.87
C GLN A 53 6.44 -1.61 1.78
N GLU A 54 6.62 -1.76 3.09
CA GLU A 54 5.54 -1.57 4.07
C GLU A 54 4.95 -0.16 3.98
N ARG A 55 5.80 0.87 3.92
CA ARG A 55 5.34 2.26 3.77
C ARG A 55 4.55 2.46 2.47
N GLN A 56 5.04 1.91 1.37
CA GLN A 56 4.34 1.99 0.08
C GLN A 56 2.99 1.26 0.12
N ALA A 57 2.91 0.11 0.79
CA ALA A 57 1.66 -0.63 0.95
C ALA A 57 0.66 0.14 1.83
N VAL A 58 1.12 0.76 2.92
CA VAL A 58 0.29 1.62 3.78
C VAL A 58 -0.26 2.81 3.00
N ASP A 59 0.58 3.52 2.24
CA ASP A 59 0.16 4.65 1.42
C ASP A 59 -0.88 4.21 0.37
N GLN A 60 -0.65 3.06 -0.28
CA GLN A 60 -1.57 2.47 -1.26
C GLN A 60 -2.94 2.16 -0.65
N VAL A 61 -2.96 1.52 0.54
CA VAL A 61 -4.21 1.15 1.23
C VAL A 61 -4.98 2.41 1.65
N ARG A 62 -4.29 3.41 2.19
CA ARG A 62 -4.91 4.70 2.57
C ARG A 62 -5.47 5.43 1.35
N ALA A 63 -4.68 5.54 0.27
CA ALA A 63 -5.14 6.15 -0.98
C ALA A 63 -6.36 5.41 -1.56
N THR A 64 -6.39 4.08 -1.46
CA THR A 64 -7.54 3.26 -1.90
C THR A 64 -8.78 3.54 -1.05
N HIS A 65 -8.64 3.70 0.27
CA HIS A 65 -9.74 4.05 1.15
C HIS A 65 -10.29 5.46 0.83
N ILE A 66 -9.41 6.43 0.59
CA ILE A 66 -9.80 7.77 0.14
C ILE A 66 -10.53 7.71 -1.21
N LEU A 67 -10.01 6.94 -2.17
CA LEU A 67 -10.62 6.75 -3.47
C LEU A 67 -12.04 6.16 -3.36
N ALA A 68 -12.23 5.18 -2.46
CA ALA A 68 -13.53 4.60 -2.17
C ALA A 68 -14.50 5.64 -1.58
N ALA A 69 -14.06 6.45 -0.61
CA ALA A 69 -14.87 7.52 -0.02
C ALA A 69 -15.27 8.57 -1.06
N VAL A 70 -14.35 8.96 -1.95
CA VAL A 70 -14.62 9.87 -3.08
C VAL A 70 -15.63 9.25 -4.04
N SER A 71 -15.48 7.97 -4.38
CA SER A 71 -16.42 7.27 -5.26
C SER A 71 -17.84 7.20 -4.67
N ASP A 72 -17.96 7.01 -3.35
CA ASP A 72 -19.25 6.95 -2.68
C ASP A 72 -19.91 8.32 -2.62
N GLU A 73 -19.14 9.39 -2.39
CA GLU A 73 -19.64 10.77 -2.50
C GLU A 73 -20.18 11.05 -3.91
N PHE A 74 -19.47 10.67 -4.97
CA PHE A 74 -19.96 10.83 -6.34
C PHE A 74 -21.20 10.00 -6.65
N ARG A 75 -21.32 8.77 -6.11
CA ARG A 75 -22.53 7.96 -6.25
C ARG A 75 -23.72 8.62 -5.56
N GLY A 76 -23.53 9.20 -4.37
CA GLY A 76 -24.57 9.94 -3.65
C GLY A 76 -24.99 11.25 -4.33
N LEU A 77 -24.10 11.88 -5.09
CA LEU A 77 -24.40 13.08 -5.88
C LEU A 77 -25.17 12.79 -7.18
N GLY A 78 -25.17 11.54 -7.65
CA GLY A 78 -25.91 11.13 -8.84
C GLY A 78 -27.36 10.79 -8.53
N ARG A 79 -27.65 9.48 -8.44
CA ARG A 79 -28.99 8.93 -8.25
C ARG A 79 -29.10 8.37 -6.84
N LEU A 80 -30.13 8.79 -6.10
CA LEU A 80 -30.41 8.23 -4.78
C LEU A 80 -30.88 6.76 -4.90
N PRO A 81 -30.75 5.96 -3.83
CA PRO A 81 -31.19 4.55 -3.80
C PRO A 81 -32.68 4.34 -4.10
N ASP A 82 -33.50 5.38 -3.96
CA ASP A 82 -34.93 5.40 -4.29
C ASP A 82 -35.21 5.60 -5.80
N GLY A 83 -34.15 5.77 -6.59
CA GLY A 83 -34.23 6.02 -8.02
C GLY A 83 -34.42 7.49 -8.40
N SER A 84 -34.50 8.40 -7.43
CA SER A 84 -34.63 9.85 -7.63
C SER A 84 -33.29 10.50 -7.98
N SER A 85 -33.31 11.60 -8.74
CA SER A 85 -32.11 12.40 -9.02
C SER A 85 -31.73 13.23 -7.79
N SER A 86 -30.45 13.23 -7.40
CA SER A 86 -29.95 14.07 -6.33
C SER A 86 -29.94 15.54 -6.77
N THR A 87 -30.60 16.43 -6.02
CA THR A 87 -30.45 17.88 -6.18
C THR A 87 -29.10 18.39 -5.65
N GLN A 88 -28.33 17.52 -5.00
CA GLN A 88 -27.05 17.87 -4.43
C GLN A 88 -25.97 17.90 -5.52
N THR A 89 -25.63 19.10 -5.99
CA THR A 89 -24.56 19.32 -6.97
C THR A 89 -23.16 19.37 -6.32
N ARG A 90 -23.10 19.37 -4.98
CA ARG A 90 -21.85 19.49 -4.21
C ARG A 90 -21.84 18.54 -3.02
N GLY A 91 -20.85 17.66 -2.95
CA GLY A 91 -20.75 16.69 -1.87
C GLY A 91 -20.30 17.31 -0.55
N VAL A 92 -20.44 16.53 0.51
CA VAL A 92 -20.37 17.05 1.89
C VAL A 92 -18.95 16.99 2.43
N ARG A 93 -18.23 15.87 2.21
CA ARG A 93 -16.91 15.65 2.80
C ARG A 93 -15.81 16.28 1.96
N TYR A 94 -15.77 15.97 0.68
CA TYR A 94 -14.73 16.46 -0.22
C TYR A 94 -15.15 17.71 -0.99
N LYS A 95 -16.38 18.21 -0.76
CA LYS A 95 -16.96 19.36 -1.47
C LYS A 95 -16.89 19.19 -2.99
N LEU A 96 -16.91 17.95 -3.47
CA LEU A 96 -16.78 17.60 -4.87
C LEU A 96 -17.98 18.15 -5.62
N GLN A 97 -17.74 18.93 -6.66
CA GLN A 97 -18.81 19.58 -7.42
C GLN A 97 -19.03 18.87 -8.75
N LEU A 98 -20.27 18.50 -8.98
CA LEU A 98 -20.78 18.08 -10.28
C LEU A 98 -20.88 19.32 -11.19
N PRO A 99 -20.35 19.30 -12.43
CA PRO A 99 -20.61 20.37 -13.40
C PRO A 99 -22.10 20.43 -13.71
N SER A 100 -22.61 21.60 -14.10
CA SER A 100 -24.00 21.79 -14.52
C SER A 100 -24.40 20.77 -15.60
N SER A 101 -25.69 20.46 -15.73
CA SER A 101 -26.16 19.50 -16.74
C SER A 101 -25.66 19.88 -18.14
N GLY A 102 -24.99 18.96 -18.83
CA GLY A 102 -24.38 19.19 -20.15
C GLY A 102 -23.00 19.87 -20.15
N ALA A 103 -22.49 20.34 -19.01
CA ALA A 103 -21.13 20.88 -18.93
C ALA A 103 -20.10 19.74 -18.81
N SER A 104 -19.09 19.80 -19.68
CA SER A 104 -17.96 18.86 -19.65
C SER A 104 -16.86 19.41 -18.75
N VAL A 105 -16.31 18.57 -17.87
CA VAL A 105 -15.07 18.90 -17.14
C VAL A 105 -13.97 18.05 -17.77
N LEU A 106 -13.50 18.53 -18.93
CA LEU A 106 -12.42 17.90 -19.71
C LEU A 106 -11.02 18.23 -19.16
N GLN A 107 -10.95 19.18 -18.22
CA GLN A 107 -9.74 19.56 -17.48
C GLN A 107 -9.83 19.02 -16.06
N PRO A 108 -8.70 18.77 -15.37
CA PRO A 108 -8.72 18.27 -14.02
C PRO A 108 -9.44 19.29 -13.13
N SER A 109 -10.30 18.80 -12.24
CA SER A 109 -10.80 19.63 -11.15
C SER A 109 -9.65 20.23 -10.32
N ALA A 110 -9.94 21.31 -9.60
CA ALA A 110 -8.98 21.90 -8.68
C ALA A 110 -8.44 20.82 -7.73
N SER A 111 -7.11 20.76 -7.58
CA SER A 111 -6.43 19.76 -6.76
C SER A 111 -6.95 19.84 -5.33
N LEU A 112 -7.63 18.79 -4.87
CA LEU A 112 -8.07 18.70 -3.49
C LEU A 112 -7.00 17.97 -2.68
N LYS A 113 -6.47 18.64 -1.67
CA LYS A 113 -5.44 18.09 -0.79
C LYS A 113 -6.08 17.54 0.47
N VAL A 114 -5.64 16.34 0.86
CA VAL A 114 -6.14 15.64 2.04
C VAL A 114 -4.99 15.15 2.92
N ASP A 115 -5.24 15.06 4.21
CA ASP A 115 -4.30 14.51 5.18
C ASP A 115 -4.29 12.97 5.19
N GLU A 116 -3.55 12.39 6.13
CA GLU A 116 -3.45 10.96 6.33
C GLU A 116 -4.75 10.28 6.79
N GLN A 117 -5.68 11.06 7.32
CA GLN A 117 -6.99 10.62 7.79
C GLN A 117 -8.04 10.72 6.68
N GLY A 118 -7.67 11.28 5.52
CA GLY A 118 -8.57 11.48 4.39
C GLY A 118 -9.52 12.67 4.57
N GLU A 119 -9.18 13.62 5.45
CA GLU A 119 -9.91 14.88 5.63
C GLU A 119 -9.27 15.99 4.80
N ILE A 120 -10.07 17.00 4.41
CA ILE A 120 -9.54 18.15 3.65
C ILE A 120 -8.56 18.91 4.53
N ALA A 121 -7.32 19.00 4.08
CA ALA A 121 -6.24 19.62 4.84
C ALA A 121 -5.68 20.82 4.08
N THR A 122 -5.44 21.92 4.81
CA THR A 122 -4.73 23.11 4.31
C THR A 122 -3.26 23.15 4.71
N ALA A 123 -2.82 22.15 5.49
CA ALA A 123 -1.46 21.94 5.95
C ALA A 123 -1.24 20.44 6.18
N ASN A 124 0.00 19.96 6.08
CA ASN A 124 0.35 18.53 6.21
C ASN A 124 -0.40 17.62 5.22
N GLU A 125 -0.42 18.04 3.96
CA GLU A 125 -1.09 17.34 2.88
C GLU A 125 -0.33 16.06 2.56
N ALA A 126 -1.01 14.92 2.65
CA ALA A 126 -0.43 13.62 2.39
C ALA A 126 -0.83 13.08 1.00
N TYR A 127 -2.03 13.41 0.54
CA TYR A 127 -2.57 12.95 -0.74
C TYR A 127 -3.24 14.10 -1.52
N VAL A 128 -3.29 13.94 -2.84
CA VAL A 128 -3.94 14.87 -3.76
C VAL A 128 -4.96 14.10 -4.60
N ILE A 129 -6.17 14.64 -4.68
CA ILE A 129 -7.29 14.08 -5.43
C ILE A 129 -7.54 14.94 -6.67
N HIS A 130 -7.64 14.30 -7.83
CA HIS A 130 -8.09 14.91 -9.07
C HIS A 130 -9.17 14.07 -9.72
N TYR A 131 -10.15 14.73 -10.33
CA TYR A 131 -11.20 14.05 -11.08
C TYR A 131 -11.52 14.76 -12.38
N TRP A 132 -12.08 14.00 -13.31
CA TRP A 132 -12.58 14.48 -14.59
C TRP A 132 -13.94 13.87 -14.88
N ILE A 133 -14.80 14.63 -15.56
CA ILE A 133 -16.14 14.19 -15.92
C ILE A 133 -16.33 14.39 -17.42
N THR A 134 -16.47 13.27 -18.13
CA THR A 134 -16.73 13.22 -19.56
C THR A 134 -18.22 12.96 -19.78
N PRO A 135 -18.95 13.86 -20.45
CA PRO A 135 -20.35 13.60 -20.77
C PRO A 135 -20.49 12.57 -21.90
N PRO A 136 -21.66 11.93 -22.03
CA PRO A 136 -21.97 11.12 -23.19
C PRO A 136 -21.95 11.96 -24.47
N SER A 137 -21.45 11.39 -25.57
CA SER A 137 -21.55 12.04 -26.89
C SER A 137 -22.98 11.93 -27.44
N VAL A 138 -23.41 12.92 -28.21
CA VAL A 138 -24.77 12.97 -28.81
C VAL A 138 -25.11 11.73 -29.66
N THR A 139 -24.09 11.02 -30.16
CA THR A 139 -24.22 9.79 -30.94
C THR A 139 -24.54 8.56 -30.08
N GLN A 140 -24.29 8.62 -28.76
CA GLN A 140 -24.55 7.52 -27.82
C GLN A 140 -26.00 7.50 -27.30
N GLY A 141 -26.80 8.52 -27.64
CA GLY A 141 -28.19 8.67 -27.21
C GLY A 141 -28.35 9.35 -25.83
N ILE A 142 -29.57 9.79 -25.54
CA ILE A 142 -29.92 10.60 -24.35
C ILE A 142 -29.71 9.82 -23.03
N TYR A 143 -29.67 8.48 -23.09
CA TYR A 143 -29.50 7.61 -21.93
C TYR A 143 -28.05 7.17 -21.67
N ALA A 144 -27.08 7.66 -22.44
CA ALA A 144 -25.69 7.26 -22.27
C ALA A 144 -25.09 7.82 -20.96
N PRO A 145 -24.30 7.03 -20.23
CA PRO A 145 -23.80 7.43 -18.91
C PRO A 145 -22.67 8.47 -19.01
N TYR A 146 -22.56 9.30 -17.99
CA TYR A 146 -21.38 10.12 -17.73
C TYR A 146 -20.26 9.23 -17.21
N LYS A 147 -19.03 9.50 -17.67
CA LYS A 147 -17.82 8.83 -17.18
C LYS A 147 -17.07 9.75 -16.23
N LEU A 148 -16.84 9.27 -15.02
CA LEU A 148 -16.02 9.92 -14.01
C LEU A 148 -14.71 9.15 -13.88
N ARG A 149 -13.59 9.82 -14.12
CA ARG A 149 -12.26 9.29 -13.79
C ARG A 149 -11.76 10.03 -12.56
N VAL A 150 -11.29 9.29 -11.55
CA VAL A 150 -10.70 9.84 -10.33
C VAL A 150 -9.32 9.26 -10.14
N ILE A 151 -8.36 10.12 -9.80
CA ILE A 151 -6.99 9.75 -9.44
C ILE A 151 -6.68 10.31 -8.07
N VAL A 152 -6.14 9.47 -7.19
CA VAL A 152 -5.59 9.86 -5.89
C VAL A 152 -4.11 9.55 -5.91
N ALA A 153 -3.27 10.56 -5.73
CA ALA A 153 -1.82 10.44 -5.77
C ALA A 153 -1.17 10.93 -4.47
N TRP A 154 0.02 10.41 -4.17
CA TRP A 154 0.85 10.83 -3.05
C TRP A 154 2.31 11.00 -3.52
N PRO A 155 3.13 11.78 -2.80
CA PRO A 155 2.83 12.58 -1.59
C PRO A 155 1.96 13.82 -1.88
N GLY A 156 1.57 14.61 -0.87
CA GLY A 156 0.73 15.80 -1.05
C GLY A 156 1.31 16.90 -1.95
N SER A 157 2.62 16.80 -2.27
CA SER A 157 3.29 17.63 -3.27
C SER A 157 3.12 17.13 -4.72
N ALA A 158 2.39 16.04 -4.93
CA ALA A 158 2.03 15.53 -6.25
C ALA A 158 1.26 16.58 -7.05
N SER A 159 1.55 16.68 -8.34
CA SER A 159 0.83 17.57 -9.25
C SER A 159 0.31 16.78 -10.42
N ILE A 160 -1.01 16.88 -10.66
CA ILE A 160 -1.69 16.23 -11.77
C ILE A 160 -2.28 17.32 -12.66
N LYS A 161 -1.92 17.30 -13.94
CA LYS A 161 -2.36 18.26 -14.95
C LYS A 161 -2.74 17.53 -16.24
N GLY A 162 -3.26 18.25 -17.23
CA GLY A 162 -3.55 17.68 -18.55
C GLY A 162 -4.97 17.14 -18.72
N ALA A 163 -5.23 16.58 -19.90
CA ALA A 163 -6.55 16.09 -20.29
C ALA A 163 -6.85 14.70 -19.71
N VAL A 164 -8.14 14.31 -19.70
CA VAL A 164 -8.61 12.98 -19.27
C VAL A 164 -7.77 11.82 -19.79
N GLU A 165 -7.43 11.85 -21.08
CA GLU A 165 -6.78 10.72 -21.76
C GLU A 165 -5.27 10.73 -21.60
N SER A 166 -4.69 11.84 -21.16
CA SER A 166 -3.25 12.04 -21.05
C SER A 166 -2.92 12.92 -19.83
N PRO A 167 -3.18 12.42 -18.60
CA PRO A 167 -2.82 13.15 -17.40
C PRO A 167 -1.30 13.19 -17.23
N GLU A 168 -0.74 14.38 -17.06
CA GLU A 168 0.64 14.59 -16.64
C GLU A 168 0.73 14.44 -15.12
N LEU A 169 1.47 13.42 -14.68
CA LEU A 169 1.75 13.16 -13.27
C LEU A 169 3.18 13.63 -12.96
N LYS A 170 3.33 14.58 -12.02
CA LYS A 170 4.63 15.08 -11.56
C LYS A 170 4.77 14.96 -10.06
N ASN A 171 6.00 14.68 -9.61
CA ASN A 171 6.34 14.56 -8.19
C ASN A 171 5.50 13.50 -7.45
N ILE A 172 5.24 12.37 -8.10
CA ILE A 172 4.47 11.26 -7.56
C ILE A 172 5.39 10.15 -7.06
N ARG A 173 5.03 9.54 -5.93
CA ARG A 173 5.58 8.26 -5.48
C ARG A 173 4.71 7.09 -5.93
N GLY A 174 3.40 7.31 -5.96
CA GLY A 174 2.42 6.37 -6.45
C GLY A 174 1.05 7.03 -6.64
N TYR A 175 0.15 6.31 -7.27
CA TYR A 175 -1.23 6.73 -7.45
C TYR A 175 -2.17 5.52 -7.52
N VAL A 176 -3.43 5.78 -7.22
CA VAL A 176 -4.55 4.87 -7.47
C VAL A 176 -5.58 5.59 -8.32
N GLU A 177 -6.25 4.83 -9.19
CA GLU A 177 -7.29 5.39 -10.05
C GLU A 177 -8.54 4.51 -10.08
N THR A 178 -9.67 5.15 -10.30
CA THR A 178 -10.93 4.46 -10.60
C THR A 178 -11.68 5.19 -11.69
N THR A 179 -12.45 4.43 -12.46
CA THR A 179 -13.40 4.97 -13.44
C THR A 179 -14.79 4.47 -13.07
N LEU A 180 -15.73 5.40 -13.00
CA LEU A 180 -17.12 5.16 -12.62
C LEU A 180 -18.02 5.67 -13.73
N GLU A 181 -19.05 4.91 -14.04
CA GLU A 181 -20.10 5.33 -14.97
C GLU A 181 -21.37 5.62 -14.17
N PHE A 182 -22.00 6.75 -14.43
CA PHE A 182 -23.24 7.13 -13.76
C PHE A 182 -24.19 7.83 -14.72
N ASN A 183 -25.48 7.59 -14.57
CA ASN A 183 -26.50 8.28 -15.35
C ASN A 183 -27.04 9.48 -14.57
N ARG A 184 -27.22 10.62 -15.24
CA ARG A 184 -28.01 11.74 -14.73
C ARG A 184 -29.38 11.61 -15.38
N GLY A 185 -30.36 11.14 -14.61
CA GLY A 185 -31.73 10.88 -15.08
C GLY A 185 -32.36 12.07 -15.79
#